data_AF-A0A954W8N3-F1
#
_entry.id   AF-A0A954W8N3-F1
#
_cell.length_a   1.000
_cell.length_b   1.000
_cell.length_c   1.000
_cell.angle_alpha   90.00
_cell.angle_beta   90.00
_cell.angle_gamma   90.00
#
_symmetry.space_group_name_H-M   'P 1'
#
loop_
_entity.id
_entity.type
_entity.pdbx_description
1 polymer ?
#
loop_
_entity_poly.entity_id
_entity_poly.type
_entity_poly.pdbx_seq_one_letter_code
_entity_poly.pdbx_strand_id
1 'polypeptide(L)'
;PVDIPNFDPTASDDRQINEVLERARQAAAAAKAAVAGKMADNLGGSPSGGEGGTGRSGRAARWVLTFDTRTPQDYLKQMGGLGAEVAFPDRGDRYRYFTDLAGSPKSSLRDLASENRIYWVDENPQSYMPVAQHLGVGRPPIMIAFLPVDLEQQMLKLELAYNGPKQEEDVEQTVFKAVRSDNGYKVIVIDQTLRN
;
A
#
# COMPACT_ATOMS: atom_id res chain seq x y z
N PRO A 1 51.04 14.01 -33.34
CA PRO A 1 50.10 14.18 -32.22
C PRO A 1 48.71 13.69 -32.63
N VAL A 2 48.27 12.56 -32.10
CA VAL A 2 46.94 12.00 -32.39
C VAL A 2 46.00 12.50 -31.31
N ASP A 3 44.97 13.24 -31.71
CA ASP A 3 43.96 13.80 -30.81
C ASP A 3 43.03 12.66 -30.36
N ILE A 4 43.06 12.32 -29.07
CA ILE A 4 42.23 11.26 -28.51
C ILE A 4 40.94 11.94 -28.04
N PRO A 5 39.77 11.60 -28.61
CA PRO A 5 38.51 12.20 -28.18
C PRO A 5 38.28 11.88 -26.70
N ASN A 6 38.01 12.93 -25.93
CA ASN A 6 37.70 12.86 -24.52
C ASN A 6 36.39 12.10 -24.33
N PHE A 7 36.48 10.81 -24.00
CA PHE A 7 35.34 9.99 -23.62
C PHE A 7 34.96 10.40 -22.20
N ASP A 8 33.85 11.13 -22.05
CA ASP A 8 33.24 11.40 -20.75
C ASP A 8 32.30 10.22 -20.39
N PRO A 9 32.72 9.30 -19.50
CA PRO A 9 31.95 8.12 -19.15
C PRO A 9 30.68 8.42 -18.33
N THR A 10 30.47 9.67 -17.89
CA THR A 10 29.38 10.00 -16.95
C THR A 10 28.05 10.31 -17.65
N ALA A 11 28.09 10.79 -18.89
CA ALA A 11 26.90 11.23 -19.62
C ALA A 11 26.06 10.11 -20.28
N SER A 12 26.59 8.89 -20.38
CA SER A 12 25.86 7.71 -20.90
C SER A 12 25.04 7.00 -19.83
N ASP A 13 25.55 6.98 -18.59
CA ASP A 13 24.95 6.23 -17.48
C ASP A 13 23.68 6.90 -16.94
N ASP A 14 23.67 8.24 -16.82
CA ASP A 14 22.50 8.97 -16.32
C ASP A 14 21.26 8.84 -17.22
N ARG A 15 21.45 8.77 -18.54
CA ARG A 15 20.34 8.58 -19.49
C ARG A 15 19.73 7.18 -19.36
N GLN A 16 20.56 6.15 -19.25
CA GLN A 16 20.09 4.78 -19.05
C GLN A 16 19.38 4.61 -17.70
N ILE A 17 19.91 5.25 -16.63
CA ILE A 17 19.28 5.24 -15.31
C ILE A 17 17.90 5.91 -15.37
N ASN A 18 17.79 7.08 -15.98
CA ASN A 18 16.53 7.78 -16.12
C ASN A 18 15.51 6.98 -16.95
N GLU A 19 15.92 6.36 -18.05
CA GLU A 19 15.04 5.49 -18.84
C GLU A 19 14.51 4.29 -18.03
N VAL A 20 15.36 3.66 -17.22
CA VAL A 20 14.95 2.55 -16.34
C VAL A 20 13.96 3.03 -15.28
N LEU A 21 14.20 4.19 -14.66
CA LEU A 21 13.31 4.79 -13.67
C LEU A 21 11.94 5.15 -14.27
N GLU A 22 11.92 5.74 -15.46
CA GLU A 22 10.67 6.07 -16.15
C GLU A 22 9.87 4.82 -16.52
N ARG A 23 10.53 3.77 -17.02
CA ARG A 23 9.87 2.48 -17.27
C ARG A 23 9.30 1.88 -15.99
N ALA A 24 10.01 1.97 -14.88
CA ALA A 24 9.52 1.49 -13.58
C ALA A 24 8.29 2.28 -13.11
N ARG A 25 8.30 3.61 -13.26
CA ARG A 25 7.14 4.49 -12.95
C ARG A 25 5.94 4.17 -13.82
N GLN A 26 6.13 4.01 -15.12
CA GLN A 26 5.06 3.64 -16.04
C GLN A 26 4.46 2.27 -15.70
N ALA A 27 5.31 1.29 -15.34
CA ALA A 27 4.84 -0.03 -14.92
C ALA A 27 4.05 0.03 -13.60
N ALA A 28 4.50 0.82 -12.62
CA ALA A 28 3.77 1.03 -11.37
C ALA A 28 2.41 1.70 -11.60
N ALA A 29 2.39 2.78 -12.38
CA ALA A 29 1.16 3.51 -12.70
C ALA A 29 0.15 2.62 -13.45
N ALA A 30 0.60 1.85 -14.44
CA ALA A 30 -0.25 0.91 -15.17
C ALA A 30 -0.81 -0.19 -14.25
N ALA A 31 0.04 -0.76 -13.38
CA ALA A 31 -0.39 -1.77 -12.42
C ALA A 31 -1.41 -1.20 -11.42
N LYS A 32 -1.19 0.01 -10.89
CA LYS A 32 -2.15 0.69 -10.01
C LYS A 32 -3.48 0.96 -10.70
N ALA A 33 -3.46 1.44 -11.95
CA ALA A 33 -4.68 1.67 -12.73
C ALA A 33 -5.46 0.36 -12.95
N ALA A 34 -4.77 -0.76 -13.22
CA ALA A 34 -5.40 -2.06 -13.35
C ALA A 34 -6.04 -2.54 -12.04
N VAL A 35 -5.36 -2.36 -10.90
CA VAL A 35 -5.92 -2.65 -9.57
C VAL A 35 -7.16 -1.80 -9.30
N ALA A 36 -7.08 -0.48 -9.53
CA ALA A 36 -8.20 0.42 -9.33
C ALA A 36 -9.41 0.06 -10.21
N GLY A 37 -9.20 -0.24 -11.49
CA GLY A 37 -10.26 -0.66 -12.40
C GLY A 37 -10.96 -1.94 -11.95
N LYS A 38 -10.21 -2.94 -11.44
CA LYS A 38 -10.80 -4.19 -10.93
C LYS A 38 -11.53 -4.04 -9.59
N MET A 39 -11.18 -3.03 -8.80
CA MET A 39 -11.65 -2.87 -7.42
C MET A 39 -12.70 -1.78 -7.23
N ALA A 40 -12.85 -0.86 -8.20
CA ALA A 40 -13.76 0.28 -8.09
C ALA A 40 -15.22 -0.14 -7.84
N ASP A 41 -15.67 -1.22 -8.49
CA ASP A 41 -17.03 -1.74 -8.36
C ASP A 41 -17.29 -2.33 -6.97
N ASN A 42 -16.26 -2.89 -6.32
CA ASN A 42 -16.39 -3.60 -5.05
C ASN A 42 -16.39 -2.67 -3.83
N LEU A 43 -15.82 -1.47 -3.96
CA LEU A 43 -15.74 -0.47 -2.88
C LEU A 43 -16.72 0.70 -3.02
N GLY A 44 -17.55 0.70 -4.08
CA GLY A 44 -18.49 1.79 -4.35
C GLY A 44 -17.80 3.08 -4.78
N GLY A 45 -16.65 2.98 -5.47
CA GLY A 45 -15.85 4.13 -5.93
C GLY A 45 -14.36 3.85 -5.93
N SER A 46 -13.58 4.72 -6.59
CA SER A 46 -12.12 4.59 -6.64
C SER A 46 -11.48 5.12 -5.34
N PRO A 47 -10.61 4.35 -4.66
CA PRO A 47 -9.88 4.81 -3.47
C PRO A 47 -8.76 5.83 -3.78
N SER A 48 -8.57 6.19 -5.07
CA SER A 48 -7.52 7.09 -5.51
C SER A 48 -7.88 8.56 -5.25
N GLY A 49 -7.60 9.06 -4.04
CA GLY A 49 -7.06 10.40 -3.71
C GLY A 49 -7.59 11.68 -4.40
N GLY A 50 -8.71 11.66 -5.11
CA GLY A 50 -9.41 12.83 -5.63
C GLY A 50 -10.57 13.19 -4.71
N GLU A 51 -10.82 14.49 -4.54
CA GLU A 51 -11.99 15.02 -3.83
C GLU A 51 -13.26 14.20 -4.14
N GLY A 52 -13.85 13.55 -3.13
CA GLY A 52 -15.23 13.05 -3.23
C GLY A 52 -15.50 11.58 -2.97
N GLY A 53 -14.54 10.78 -2.48
CA GLY A 53 -14.88 9.45 -1.96
C GLY A 53 -15.77 9.57 -0.71
N THR A 54 -17.06 9.22 -0.81
CA THR A 54 -17.99 9.14 0.34
C THR A 54 -18.05 7.70 0.86
N GLY A 55 -18.30 7.54 2.16
CA GLY A 55 -18.32 6.23 2.81
C GLY A 55 -17.01 5.43 2.66
N ARG A 56 -17.12 4.13 2.33
CA ARG A 56 -16.04 3.15 2.45
C ARG A 56 -14.83 3.38 1.54
N SER A 57 -15.04 3.73 0.27
CA SER A 57 -13.95 4.06 -0.67
C SER A 57 -13.18 5.30 -0.23
N GLY A 58 -13.86 6.27 0.40
CA GLY A 58 -13.25 7.47 0.98
C GLY A 58 -12.31 7.20 2.16
N ARG A 59 -12.57 6.14 2.95
CA ARG A 59 -11.72 5.80 4.11
C ARG A 59 -10.28 5.54 3.69
N ALA A 60 -10.07 4.80 2.59
CA ALA A 60 -8.73 4.45 2.10
C ALA A 60 -7.92 5.69 1.72
N ALA A 61 -8.61 6.71 1.20
CA ALA A 61 -8.01 7.98 0.78
C ALA A 61 -7.66 8.89 1.96
N ARG A 62 -8.40 8.83 3.08
CA ARG A 62 -8.20 9.68 4.26
C ARG A 62 -7.31 9.05 5.33
N TRP A 63 -7.24 7.73 5.37
CA TRP A 63 -6.54 7.01 6.43
C TRP A 63 -5.06 6.85 6.10
N VAL A 64 -4.23 7.28 7.04
CA VAL A 64 -2.80 7.03 7.03
C VAL A 64 -2.50 6.04 8.13
N LEU A 65 -1.96 4.86 7.78
CA LEU A 65 -1.54 3.87 8.76
C LEU A 65 -0.01 3.89 8.89
N THR A 66 0.47 4.24 10.07
CA THR A 66 1.90 4.33 10.40
C THR A 66 2.36 3.12 11.20
N PHE A 67 3.58 2.69 10.90
CA PHE A 67 4.23 1.55 11.54
C PHE A 67 5.60 1.97 12.08
N ASP A 68 6.06 1.32 13.15
CA ASP A 68 7.41 1.52 13.68
C ASP A 68 8.30 0.37 13.23
N THR A 69 8.93 0.51 12.06
CA THR A 69 9.63 -0.59 11.38
C THR A 69 11.08 -0.27 11.11
N ARG A 70 11.95 -1.24 11.43
CA ARG A 70 13.39 -1.16 11.12
C ARG A 70 13.79 -2.18 10.06
N THR A 71 13.00 -3.25 9.93
CA THR A 71 13.23 -4.33 8.98
C THR A 71 11.95 -4.70 8.24
N PRO A 72 12.04 -5.35 7.07
CA PRO A 72 10.86 -5.88 6.37
C PRO A 72 10.07 -6.88 7.21
N GLN A 73 10.75 -7.65 8.06
CA GLN A 73 10.14 -8.60 8.99
C GLN A 73 9.31 -7.87 10.05
N ASP A 74 9.78 -6.74 10.58
CA ASP A 74 9.00 -5.93 11.54
C ASP A 74 7.72 -5.40 10.91
N TYR A 75 7.81 -4.98 9.65
CA TYR A 75 6.67 -4.49 8.88
C TYR A 75 5.63 -5.59 8.63
N LEU A 76 6.07 -6.76 8.14
CA LEU A 76 5.21 -7.92 7.95
C LEU A 76 4.59 -8.42 9.26
N LYS A 77 5.34 -8.39 10.36
CA LYS A 77 4.85 -8.76 11.69
C LYS A 77 3.76 -7.82 12.18
N GLN A 78 3.92 -6.51 11.96
CA GLN A 78 2.90 -5.53 12.32
C GLN A 78 1.66 -5.65 11.45
N MET A 79 1.82 -5.76 10.13
CA MET A 79 0.69 -5.97 9.22
C MET A 79 -0.05 -7.27 9.52
N GLY A 80 0.66 -8.39 9.65
CA GLY A 80 0.07 -9.69 9.98
C GLY A 80 -0.57 -9.71 11.36
N GLY A 81 0.00 -8.99 12.32
CA GLY A 81 -0.58 -8.81 13.66
C GLY A 81 -1.86 -7.99 13.68
N LEU A 82 -2.10 -7.18 12.64
CA LEU A 82 -3.38 -6.53 12.34
C LEU A 82 -4.30 -7.40 11.46
N GLY A 83 -3.88 -8.61 11.10
CA GLY A 83 -4.61 -9.51 10.20
C GLY A 83 -4.54 -9.11 8.73
N ALA A 84 -3.72 -8.13 8.36
CA ALA A 84 -3.57 -7.71 6.97
C ALA A 84 -2.90 -8.77 6.11
N GLU A 85 -3.22 -8.74 4.82
CA GLU A 85 -2.59 -9.55 3.78
C GLU A 85 -1.92 -8.63 2.78
N VAL A 86 -0.88 -9.12 2.09
CA VAL A 86 -0.27 -8.39 0.97
C VAL A 86 -0.38 -9.21 -0.30
N ALA A 87 -0.47 -8.53 -1.44
CA ALA A 87 -0.40 -9.18 -2.74
C ALA A 87 0.54 -8.43 -3.68
N PHE A 88 1.09 -9.19 -4.62
CA PHE A 88 1.93 -8.69 -5.69
C PHE A 88 1.38 -9.15 -7.03
N PRO A 89 1.49 -8.34 -8.10
CA PRO A 89 1.19 -8.80 -9.45
C PRO A 89 2.00 -10.06 -9.79
N ASP A 90 1.35 -11.06 -10.36
CA ASP A 90 1.98 -12.22 -10.98
C ASP A 90 1.65 -12.20 -12.49
N ARG A 91 1.75 -13.34 -13.18
CA ARG A 91 1.48 -13.42 -14.63
C ARG A 91 0.01 -13.17 -14.97
N GLY A 92 -0.21 -12.26 -15.91
CA GLY A 92 -1.53 -11.92 -16.43
C GLY A 92 -2.37 -11.20 -15.37
N ASP A 93 -3.60 -11.64 -15.20
CA ASP A 93 -4.59 -11.04 -14.30
C ASP A 93 -4.54 -11.56 -12.86
N ARG A 94 -3.51 -12.34 -12.51
CA ARG A 94 -3.40 -13.00 -11.21
C ARG A 94 -2.45 -12.28 -10.28
N TYR A 95 -2.75 -12.35 -9.00
CA TYR A 95 -1.97 -11.77 -7.93
C TYR A 95 -1.54 -12.87 -6.97
N ARG A 96 -0.30 -12.79 -6.51
CA ARG A 96 0.24 -13.65 -5.47
C ARG A 96 -0.03 -13.02 -4.12
N TYR A 97 -0.99 -13.57 -3.40
CA TYR A 97 -1.35 -13.20 -2.05
C TYR A 97 -0.44 -13.88 -1.04
N PHE A 98 -0.10 -13.16 0.02
CA PHE A 98 0.59 -13.65 1.20
C PHE A 98 -0.28 -13.44 2.43
N THR A 99 -0.51 -14.53 3.16
CA THR A 99 -1.29 -14.56 4.41
C THR A 99 -0.39 -15.02 5.55
N ASP A 100 -0.84 -14.89 6.80
CA ASP A 100 -0.03 -15.28 7.99
C ASP A 100 1.32 -14.55 8.05
N LEU A 101 1.30 -13.24 7.76
CA LEU A 101 2.50 -12.42 7.58
C LEU A 101 3.38 -12.31 8.83
N ALA A 102 2.79 -12.46 10.02
CA ALA A 102 3.50 -12.36 11.28
C ALA A 102 4.16 -13.68 11.73
N GLY A 103 3.77 -14.80 11.10
CA GLY A 103 4.25 -16.14 11.42
C GLY A 103 5.02 -16.73 10.25
N SER A 104 4.40 -17.65 9.53
CA SER A 104 4.98 -18.32 8.36
C SER A 104 4.18 -17.94 7.12
N PRO A 105 4.62 -16.91 6.36
CA PRO A 105 3.86 -16.41 5.23
C PRO A 105 3.49 -17.51 4.24
N LYS A 106 2.21 -17.66 3.96
CA LYS A 106 1.69 -18.63 2.98
C LYS A 106 1.30 -17.90 1.71
N SER A 107 1.70 -18.44 0.56
CA SER A 107 1.36 -17.84 -0.74
C SER A 107 0.23 -18.56 -1.46
N SER A 108 -0.62 -17.81 -2.15
CA SER A 108 -1.66 -18.35 -3.04
C SER A 108 -1.92 -17.41 -4.21
N LEU A 109 -2.29 -17.95 -5.37
CA LEU A 109 -2.66 -17.14 -6.55
C LEU A 109 -4.17 -16.90 -6.57
N ARG A 110 -4.59 -15.65 -6.71
CA ARG A 110 -6.01 -15.24 -6.75
C ARG A 110 -6.23 -14.11 -7.75
N ASP A 111 -7.49 -13.86 -8.08
CA ASP A 111 -7.93 -12.66 -8.80
C ASP A 111 -8.36 -11.59 -7.79
N LEU A 112 -8.25 -10.32 -8.17
CA LEU A 112 -8.80 -9.19 -7.43
C LEU A 112 -10.32 -9.08 -7.57
N ALA A 113 -10.94 -9.71 -8.56
CA ALA A 113 -12.37 -9.57 -8.84
C ALA A 113 -13.27 -9.89 -7.63
N SER A 114 -12.86 -10.83 -6.77
CA SER A 114 -13.61 -11.19 -5.55
C SER A 114 -13.21 -10.39 -4.31
N GLU A 115 -12.24 -9.49 -4.42
CA GLU A 115 -11.70 -8.75 -3.29
C GLU A 115 -12.62 -7.59 -2.94
N ASN A 116 -13.06 -7.55 -1.69
CA ASN A 116 -13.97 -6.53 -1.17
C ASN A 116 -13.38 -5.79 0.03
N ARG A 117 -12.12 -6.04 0.38
CA ARG A 117 -11.44 -5.34 1.47
C ARG A 117 -10.94 -3.98 1.03
N ILE A 118 -10.84 -3.07 2.00
CA ILE A 118 -10.11 -1.82 1.79
C ILE A 118 -8.63 -2.15 1.53
N TYR A 119 -8.01 -1.37 0.64
CA TYR A 119 -6.64 -1.63 0.24
C TYR A 119 -5.84 -0.35 0.01
N TRP A 120 -4.52 -0.49 0.07
CA TRP A 120 -3.56 0.52 -0.37
C TRP A 120 -2.63 -0.07 -1.41
N VAL A 121 -2.28 0.74 -2.41
CA VAL A 121 -1.25 0.41 -3.39
C VAL A 121 0.01 1.18 -3.04
N ASP A 122 1.08 0.44 -2.75
CA ASP A 122 2.41 0.99 -2.56
C ASP A 122 3.18 0.93 -3.89
N GLU A 123 3.48 2.10 -4.43
CA GLU A 123 4.25 2.27 -5.66
C GLU A 123 5.70 2.66 -5.39
N ASN A 124 6.08 2.89 -4.12
CA ASN A 124 7.42 3.31 -3.75
C ASN A 124 8.34 2.09 -3.59
N PRO A 125 9.30 1.85 -4.51
CA PRO A 125 10.16 0.68 -4.44
C PRO A 125 11.02 0.64 -3.17
N GLN A 126 11.33 1.80 -2.57
CA GLN A 126 12.07 1.83 -1.30
C GLN A 126 11.28 1.23 -0.14
N SER A 127 9.95 1.28 -0.20
CA SER A 127 9.05 0.76 0.83
C SER A 127 8.78 -0.73 0.62
N TYR A 128 8.30 -1.13 -0.55
CA TYR A 128 7.82 -2.51 -0.75
C TYR A 128 8.87 -3.50 -1.26
N MET A 129 9.96 -3.07 -1.90
CA MET A 129 10.92 -4.01 -2.52
C MET A 129 11.62 -4.90 -1.48
N PRO A 130 12.05 -4.39 -0.31
CA PRO A 130 12.59 -5.23 0.76
C PRO A 130 11.59 -6.29 1.25
N VAL A 131 10.29 -5.96 1.28
CA VAL A 131 9.21 -6.88 1.63
C VAL A 131 9.03 -7.96 0.56
N ALA A 132 8.99 -7.55 -0.71
CA ALA A 132 8.91 -8.46 -1.85
C ALA A 132 10.07 -9.47 -1.85
N GLN A 133 11.30 -8.99 -1.65
CA GLN A 133 12.50 -9.83 -1.56
C GLN A 133 12.42 -10.82 -0.40
N HIS A 134 11.98 -10.36 0.78
CA HIS A 134 11.81 -11.23 1.95
C HIS A 134 10.79 -12.35 1.69
N LEU A 135 9.75 -12.06 0.91
CA LEU A 135 8.71 -13.02 0.52
C LEU A 135 9.05 -13.84 -0.74
N GLY A 136 10.25 -13.68 -1.31
CA GLY A 136 10.69 -14.41 -2.50
C GLY A 136 9.99 -13.96 -3.80
N VAL A 137 9.46 -12.74 -3.84
CA VAL A 137 8.83 -12.15 -5.02
C VAL A 137 9.86 -11.35 -5.82
N GLY A 138 10.00 -11.68 -7.11
CA GLY A 138 10.90 -10.96 -8.00
C GLY A 138 10.35 -9.59 -8.41
N ARG A 139 11.13 -8.53 -8.19
CA ARG A 139 10.95 -7.13 -8.63
C ARG A 139 9.53 -6.76 -9.13
N PRO A 140 8.51 -6.81 -8.25
CA PRO A 140 7.16 -6.41 -8.64
C PRO A 140 7.10 -4.90 -8.85
N PRO A 141 6.18 -4.37 -9.68
CA PRO A 141 6.04 -2.94 -9.90
C PRO A 141 5.32 -2.22 -8.75
N ILE A 142 4.50 -2.95 -7.99
CA ILE A 142 3.71 -2.46 -6.85
C ILE A 142 3.56 -3.56 -5.79
N MET A 143 3.15 -3.16 -4.59
CA MET A 143 2.56 -4.03 -3.57
C MET A 143 1.16 -3.54 -3.23
N ILE A 144 0.25 -4.47 -2.96
CA ILE A 144 -1.11 -4.16 -2.49
C ILE A 144 -1.24 -4.68 -1.06
N ALA A 145 -1.68 -3.85 -0.13
CA ALA A 145 -2.00 -4.26 1.23
C ALA A 145 -3.52 -4.28 1.40
N PHE A 146 -4.08 -5.37 1.92
CA PHE A 146 -5.51 -5.54 2.18
C PHE A 146 -5.78 -5.64 3.68
N LEU A 147 -6.75 -4.88 4.15
CA LEU A 147 -7.13 -4.88 5.56
C LEU A 147 -8.38 -5.71 5.82
N PRO A 148 -8.43 -6.48 6.93
CA PRO A 148 -9.65 -7.16 7.32
C PRO A 148 -10.80 -6.18 7.54
N VAL A 149 -12.01 -6.60 7.18
CA VAL A 149 -13.23 -5.82 7.37
C VAL A 149 -13.44 -5.45 8.84
N ASP A 150 -13.14 -6.36 9.76
CA ASP A 150 -13.29 -6.11 11.20
C ASP A 150 -12.33 -5.01 11.69
N LEU A 151 -11.09 -4.99 11.18
CA LEU A 151 -10.12 -3.94 11.48
C LEU A 151 -10.56 -2.60 10.88
N GLU A 152 -11.05 -2.60 9.65
CA GLU A 152 -11.61 -1.41 9.00
C GLU A 152 -12.75 -0.81 9.86
N GLN A 153 -13.69 -1.64 10.31
CA GLN A 153 -14.77 -1.19 11.19
C GLN A 153 -14.27 -0.66 12.54
N GLN A 154 -13.22 -1.28 13.10
CA GLN A 154 -12.57 -0.78 14.32
C GLN A 154 -11.91 0.58 14.10
N MET A 155 -11.18 0.74 13.00
CA MET A 155 -10.55 2.01 12.63
C MET A 155 -11.58 3.13 12.46
N LEU A 156 -12.70 2.84 11.80
CA LEU A 156 -13.80 3.78 11.66
C LEU A 156 -14.37 4.21 13.02
N LYS A 157 -14.61 3.27 13.92
CA LYS A 157 -15.09 3.59 15.28
C LYS A 157 -14.12 4.49 16.03
N LEU A 158 -12.82 4.26 15.88
CA LEU A 158 -11.78 5.10 16.50
C LEU A 158 -11.71 6.49 15.87
N GLU A 159 -11.83 6.59 14.54
CA GLU A 159 -11.90 7.85 13.80
C GLU A 159 -13.07 8.73 14.28
N LEU A 160 -14.27 8.17 14.37
CA LEU A 160 -15.46 8.90 14.78
C LEU A 160 -15.44 9.28 16.27
N ALA A 161 -14.64 8.58 17.09
CA ALA A 161 -14.54 8.85 18.52
C ALA A 161 -13.45 9.88 18.90
N TYR A 162 -12.48 10.16 18.03
CA TYR A 162 -11.28 10.92 18.40
C TYR A 162 -11.55 12.43 18.58
N ASN A 163 -11.97 13.15 17.52
CA ASN A 163 -12.36 14.57 17.61
C ASN A 163 -13.87 14.82 17.40
N GLY A 164 -14.68 13.77 17.47
CA GLY A 164 -16.15 13.85 17.39
C GLY A 164 -16.72 14.47 16.10
N PRO A 165 -16.25 14.09 14.90
CA PRO A 165 -16.92 14.49 13.66
C PRO A 165 -18.38 14.02 13.68
N LYS A 166 -19.29 14.77 13.07
CA LYS A 166 -20.71 14.38 13.03
C LYS A 166 -20.94 13.23 12.06
N GLN A 167 -20.12 13.16 11.01
CA GLN A 167 -20.15 12.18 9.94
C GLN A 167 -18.75 11.94 9.37
N GLU A 168 -18.54 10.85 8.64
CA GLU A 168 -17.24 10.48 8.06
C GLU A 168 -16.68 11.57 7.12
N GLU A 169 -17.57 12.26 6.42
CA GLU A 169 -17.26 13.29 5.42
C GLU A 169 -16.68 14.57 6.05
N ASP A 170 -16.86 14.77 7.36
CA ASP A 170 -16.28 15.91 8.08
C ASP A 170 -14.78 15.70 8.34
N VAL A 171 -14.26 14.49 8.11
CA VAL A 171 -12.85 14.17 8.31
C VAL A 171 -12.08 14.41 7.01
N GLU A 172 -10.97 15.14 7.11
CA GLU A 172 -10.02 15.29 6.01
C GLU A 172 -9.01 14.15 6.02
N GLN A 173 -8.41 13.89 7.19
CA GLN A 173 -7.39 12.87 7.37
C GLN A 173 -7.45 12.28 8.78
N THR A 174 -7.23 10.98 8.91
CA THR A 174 -6.97 10.33 10.20
C THR A 174 -5.66 9.55 10.14
N VAL A 175 -4.76 9.81 11.07
CA VAL A 175 -3.48 9.11 11.20
C VAL A 175 -3.60 8.06 12.30
N PHE A 176 -3.51 6.81 11.90
CA PHE A 176 -3.45 5.65 12.77
C PHE A 176 -2.01 5.22 13.01
N LYS A 177 -1.74 4.69 14.19
CA LYS A 177 -0.48 4.03 14.52
C LYS A 177 -0.73 2.58 14.93
N ALA A 178 -0.02 1.66 14.28
CA ALA A 178 0.10 0.29 14.76
C ALA A 178 0.93 0.28 16.05
N VAL A 179 0.34 -0.21 17.14
CA VAL A 179 1.01 -0.35 18.44
C VAL A 179 0.89 -1.77 18.93
N ARG A 180 1.93 -2.22 19.64
CA ARG A 180 1.92 -3.54 20.28
C ARG A 180 0.85 -3.59 21.37
N SER A 181 0.19 -4.73 21.50
CA SER A 181 -0.76 -5.06 22.56
C SER A 181 -0.44 -6.44 23.13
N ASP A 182 -1.13 -6.83 24.20
CA ASP A 182 -0.93 -8.14 24.84
C ASP A 182 -1.18 -9.31 23.87
N ASN A 183 -2.11 -9.13 22.93
CA ASN A 183 -2.51 -10.14 21.94
C ASN A 183 -2.07 -9.81 20.51
N GLY A 184 -0.92 -9.15 20.33
CA GLY A 184 -0.37 -8.84 19.01
C GLY A 184 -0.31 -7.35 18.75
N TYR A 185 -1.05 -6.86 17.75
CA TYR A 185 -1.06 -5.44 17.39
C TYR A 185 -2.47 -4.88 17.37
N LYS A 186 -2.60 -3.60 17.70
CA LYS A 186 -3.83 -2.83 17.56
C LYS A 186 -3.50 -1.48 16.94
N VAL A 187 -4.53 -0.80 16.45
CA VAL A 187 -4.42 0.57 15.96
C VAL A 187 -4.91 1.55 17.02
N ILE A 188 -4.28 2.71 17.08
CA ILE A 188 -4.73 3.89 17.82
C ILE A 188 -4.73 5.09 16.89
N VAL A 189 -5.60 6.07 17.13
CA VAL A 189 -5.51 7.37 16.45
C VAL A 189 -4.44 8.21 17.14
N ILE A 190 -3.54 8.78 16.36
CA ILE A 190 -2.49 9.68 16.86
C ILE A 190 -2.66 11.12 16.35
N ASP A 191 -3.40 11.30 15.27
CA ASP A 191 -3.72 12.62 14.73
C ASP A 191 -4.99 12.55 13.86
N GLN A 192 -5.73 13.66 13.78
CA GLN A 192 -6.92 13.78 12.94
C GLN A 192 -7.16 15.24 12.55
N THR A 193 -7.30 15.47 11.24
CA THR A 193 -7.65 16.77 10.65
C THR A 193 -9.11 16.72 10.18
N LEU A 194 -9.91 17.69 10.61
CA LEU A 194 -11.28 17.87 10.15
C LEU A 194 -11.33 18.86 9.00
N ARG A 195 -12.31 18.71 8.11
CA ARG A 195 -12.59 19.69 7.06
C ARG A 195 -13.19 20.94 7.69
N ASN A 196 -12.71 22.11 7.24
CA ASN A 196 -13.26 23.42 7.61
C ASN A 196 -14.56 23.74 6.86
#